data_AF-A0A1S8MY10-F1
#
_entry.id   AF-A0A1S8MY10-F1
#
_cell.length_a   1.000
_cell.length_b   1.000
_cell.length_c   1.000
_cell.angle_alpha   90.00
_cell.angle_beta   90.00
_cell.angle_gamma   90.00
#
_symmetry.space_group_name_H-M   'P 1'
#
loop_
_entity.id
_entity.type
_entity.pdbx_description
1 polymer ?
#
loop_
_entity_poly.entity_id
_entity_poly.type
_entity_poly.pdbx_seq_one_letter_code
_entity_poly.pdbx_strand_id
1 'polypeptide(L)'
;MDFMYIKYKNKKRHSIIKNGDNILNTDSTIIPLKQKELKNPSSISNSSSNIKNNTTVIPVIELNQYNSSHDNDKNDEITIFFLNAIHKNYLRNKK
;
A
#
# COMPACT_ATOMS: atom_id res chain seq x y z
N MET A 1 25.29 -3.18 10.07
CA MET A 1 24.31 -3.78 9.13
C MET A 1 23.03 -3.88 9.89
N ASP A 2 22.08 -3.01 9.58
CA ASP A 2 20.80 -2.95 10.28
C ASP A 2 19.82 -3.87 9.58
N PHE A 3 19.11 -4.69 10.36
CA PHE A 3 18.09 -5.57 9.81
C PHE A 3 16.75 -5.31 10.49
N MET A 4 15.71 -5.32 9.66
CA MET A 4 14.34 -5.20 10.10
C MET A 4 13.56 -6.41 9.60
N TYR A 5 12.97 -7.15 10.54
CA TYR A 5 12.07 -8.25 10.26
C TYR A 5 10.65 -7.85 10.63
N ILE A 6 9.70 -8.04 9.71
CA ILE A 6 8.28 -7.75 9.92
C ILE A 6 7.47 -8.98 9.58
N LYS A 7 6.55 -9.36 10.48
CA LYS A 7 5.61 -10.46 10.29
C LYS A 7 4.20 -10.01 10.62
N TYR A 8 3.26 -10.38 9.76
CA TYR A 8 1.84 -10.12 9.95
C TYR A 8 1.12 -11.43 10.27
N LYS A 9 0.41 -11.51 11.40
CA LYS A 9 -0.42 -12.67 11.77
C LYS A 9 -1.60 -12.20 12.61
N ASN A 10 -2.78 -12.74 12.37
CA ASN A 10 -3.99 -12.50 13.18
C ASN A 10 -4.30 -10.99 13.42
N LYS A 11 -4.24 -10.16 12.37
CA LYS A 11 -4.43 -8.69 12.45
C LYS A 11 -3.45 -7.97 13.39
N LYS A 12 -2.31 -8.59 13.70
CA LYS A 12 -1.19 -8.00 14.42
C LYS A 12 0.05 -7.92 13.53
N ARG A 13 0.81 -6.87 13.74
CA ARG A 13 2.15 -6.67 13.17
C ARG A 13 3.16 -6.94 14.28
N HIS A 14 4.07 -7.86 14.02
CA HIS A 14 5.25 -8.15 14.83
C HIS A 14 6.46 -7.59 14.10
N SER A 15 7.33 -6.88 14.82
CA SER A 15 8.57 -6.36 14.24
C SER A 15 9.74 -6.49 15.17
N ILE A 16 10.89 -6.80 14.58
CA ILE A 16 12.19 -6.91 15.23
C ILE A 16 13.14 -6.02 14.45
N ILE A 17 13.74 -5.05 15.13
CA ILE A 17 14.71 -4.12 14.56
C ILE A 17 16.03 -4.34 15.29
N LYS A 18 17.08 -4.73 14.56
CA LYS A 18 18.46 -4.74 15.09
C LYS A 18 19.23 -3.56 14.54
N ASN A 19 19.76 -2.76 15.45
CA ASN A 19 20.65 -1.63 15.15
C ASN A 19 21.92 -1.77 16.01
N GLY A 20 23.01 -2.21 15.38
CA GLY A 20 24.22 -2.62 16.11
C GLY A 20 23.94 -3.74 17.11
N ASP A 21 24.24 -3.50 18.39
CA ASP A 21 23.99 -4.45 19.49
C ASP A 21 22.58 -4.34 20.08
N ASN A 22 21.82 -3.31 19.69
CA ASN A 22 20.47 -3.08 20.22
C ASN A 22 19.44 -3.87 19.40
N ILE A 23 18.53 -4.55 20.09
CA ILE A 23 17.38 -5.25 19.51
C ILE A 23 16.10 -4.66 20.09
N LEU A 24 15.23 -4.15 19.24
CA LEU A 24 13.91 -3.65 19.60
C LEU A 24 12.82 -4.53 19.02
N ASN A 25 11.96 -5.05 19.88
CA ASN A 25 10.80 -5.86 19.51
C ASN A 25 9.53 -5.04 19.75
N THR A 26 8.71 -4.86 18.71
CA THR A 26 7.43 -4.15 18.85
C THR A 26 6.28 -4.90 18.20
N ASP A 27 5.17 -4.96 18.93
CA ASP A 27 3.91 -5.56 18.52
C ASP A 27 2.82 -4.50 18.45
N SER A 28 2.03 -4.51 17.39
CA SER A 28 0.94 -3.54 17.20
C SER A 28 -0.27 -4.16 16.52
N THR A 29 -1.48 -3.77 16.92
CA THR A 29 -2.71 -4.10 16.21
C THR A 29 -2.81 -3.31 14.91
N ILE A 30 -3.18 -3.98 13.83
CA ILE A 30 -3.35 -3.35 12.51
C ILE A 30 -4.74 -2.72 12.46
N ILE A 31 -4.80 -1.43 12.15
CA ILE A 31 -6.05 -0.71 11.90
C ILE A 31 -6.33 -0.80 10.39
N PRO A 32 -7.41 -1.49 9.98
CA PRO A 32 -7.77 -1.55 8.57
C PRO A 32 -8.11 -0.16 8.04
N LEU A 33 -7.62 0.17 6.86
CA LEU A 33 -8.00 1.40 6.18
C LEU A 33 -9.48 1.30 5.79
N LYS A 34 -10.33 2.17 6.34
CA LYS A 34 -11.70 2.31 5.85
C LYS A 34 -11.64 2.96 4.47
N GLN A 35 -11.92 2.19 3.43
CA GLN A 35 -12.10 2.75 2.10
C GLN A 35 -13.29 3.71 2.14
N LYS A 36 -13.08 4.95 1.71
CA LYS A 36 -14.19 5.89 1.51
C LYS A 36 -14.95 5.38 0.30
N GLU A 37 -16.19 4.94 0.49
CA GLU A 37 -17.08 4.64 -0.63
C GLU A 37 -17.13 5.89 -1.50
N LEU A 38 -16.57 5.82 -2.71
CA LEU A 38 -16.86 6.82 -3.72
C LEU A 38 -18.37 6.73 -3.96
N LYS A 39 -19.10 7.77 -3.56
CA LYS A 39 -20.48 7.93 -4.01
C LYS A 39 -20.41 8.04 -5.53
N ASN A 40 -20.77 6.97 -6.23
CA ASN A 40 -21.02 7.03 -7.66
C ASN A 40 -21.97 8.22 -7.91
N PRO A 41 -21.68 9.12 -8.87
CA PRO A 41 -22.60 10.18 -9.23
C PRO A 41 -23.92 9.53 -9.65
N SER A 42 -24.99 9.91 -8.96
CA SER A 42 -26.34 9.41 -9.18
C SER A 42 -26.86 9.77 -10.58
N SER A 43 -27.64 8.84 -11.16
CA SER A 43 -28.38 8.83 -12.45
C SER A 43 -27.58 8.20 -13.60
N ILE A 44 -27.98 7.06 -14.18
CA ILE A 44 -29.28 6.78 -14.82
C ILE A 44 -29.85 5.40 -14.44
N SER A 45 -31.17 5.40 -14.34
CA SER A 45 -32.18 4.38 -14.01
C SER A 45 -32.12 3.04 -14.78
N ASN A 46 -32.26 1.91 -14.10
CA ASN A 46 -33.53 1.17 -13.94
C ASN A 46 -33.34 -0.19 -13.24
N SER A 47 -34.43 -0.63 -12.64
CA SER A 47 -34.57 -1.54 -11.51
C SER A 47 -34.26 -3.03 -11.74
N SER A 48 -33.92 -3.66 -10.62
CA SER A 48 -33.62 -5.06 -10.24
C SER A 48 -34.34 -6.20 -10.98
N SER A 49 -33.85 -7.44 -11.00
CA SER A 49 -33.58 -8.35 -9.86
C SER A 49 -33.03 -9.67 -10.43
N ASN A 50 -32.32 -10.59 -9.76
CA ASN A 50 -32.01 -10.99 -8.40
C ASN A 50 -30.65 -11.71 -8.46
N ILE A 51 -29.97 -11.87 -7.32
CA ILE A 51 -29.40 -13.15 -6.81
C ILE A 51 -28.47 -12.81 -5.63
N LYS A 52 -28.89 -13.27 -4.44
CA LYS A 52 -28.16 -13.19 -3.18
C LYS A 52 -27.27 -14.42 -3.03
N ASN A 53 -25.96 -14.28 -3.22
CA ASN A 53 -25.00 -15.26 -2.72
C ASN A 53 -23.82 -14.51 -2.09
N ASN A 54 -23.73 -14.54 -0.76
CA ASN A 54 -22.59 -14.02 -0.03
C ASN A 54 -21.41 -14.95 -0.25
N THR A 55 -20.45 -14.56 -1.08
CA THR A 55 -19.12 -15.18 -1.11
C THR A 55 -18.12 -14.06 -1.29
N THR A 56 -17.37 -13.78 -0.23
CA THR A 56 -16.26 -12.83 -0.25
C THR A 56 -15.13 -13.47 -1.06
N VAL A 57 -15.24 -13.39 -2.38
CA VAL A 57 -14.14 -13.65 -3.29
C VAL A 57 -13.18 -12.48 -3.12
N ILE A 58 -12.01 -12.75 -2.54
CA ILE A 58 -10.88 -11.82 -2.61
C ILE A 58 -10.55 -11.73 -4.11
N PRO A 59 -10.68 -10.56 -4.77
CA PRO A 59 -10.17 -10.44 -6.11
C PRO A 59 -8.65 -10.56 -6.01
N VAL A 60 -8.12 -11.69 -6.48
CA VAL A 60 -6.73 -11.78 -6.91
C VAL A 60 -6.61 -10.72 -8.01
N ILE A 61 -5.87 -9.66 -7.74
CA ILE A 61 -5.55 -8.65 -8.75
C ILE A 61 -4.62 -9.38 -9.73
N GLU A 62 -5.20 -9.98 -10.76
CA GLU A 62 -4.46 -10.23 -12.00
C GLU A 62 -3.92 -8.89 -12.44
N LEU A 63 -2.59 -8.82 -12.57
CA LEU A 63 -1.87 -7.64 -13.04
C LEU A 63 -2.14 -7.49 -14.54
N ASN A 64 -3.37 -7.11 -14.89
CA ASN A 64 -3.70 -6.70 -16.22
C ASN A 64 -2.92 -5.42 -16.48
N GLN A 65 -1.92 -5.52 -17.34
CA GLN A 65 -1.06 -4.43 -17.76
C GLN A 65 -1.91 -3.36 -18.43
N TYR A 66 -2.39 -2.42 -17.62
CA TYR A 66 -3.16 -1.27 -18.06
C TYR A 66 -2.15 -0.20 -18.49
N ASN A 67 -1.72 -0.27 -19.75
CA ASN A 67 -0.88 0.76 -20.35
C ASN A 67 -1.75 1.99 -20.67
N SER A 68 -2.16 2.72 -19.64
CA SER A 68 -2.68 4.08 -19.77
C SER A 68 -1.48 5.02 -19.86
N SER A 69 -1.29 5.68 -21.01
CA SER A 69 -0.19 6.64 -21.22
C SER A 69 -0.14 7.74 -20.17
N HIS A 70 -1.27 8.06 -19.52
CA HIS A 70 -1.35 9.12 -18.52
C HIS A 70 -0.90 8.66 -17.12
N ASP A 71 -0.93 7.35 -16.85
CA ASP A 71 -0.43 6.80 -15.59
C ASP A 71 1.10 6.76 -15.57
N ASN A 72 1.75 6.63 -16.73
CA ASN A 72 3.21 6.71 -16.86
C ASN A 72 3.74 8.08 -16.44
N ASP A 73 3.09 9.18 -16.84
CA ASP A 73 3.52 10.53 -16.44
C ASP A 73 3.51 10.70 -14.91
N LYS A 74 2.50 10.13 -14.24
CA LYS A 74 2.39 10.17 -12.77
C LYS A 74 3.41 9.26 -12.11
N ASN A 75 3.63 8.07 -12.66
CA ASN A 75 4.62 7.13 -12.15
C ASN A 75 6.04 7.69 -12.28
N ASP A 76 6.34 8.40 -13.37
CA ASP A 76 7.63 9.07 -13.58
C ASP A 76 7.81 10.23 -12.60
N GLU A 77 6.78 11.06 -12.41
CA GLU A 77 6.79 12.16 -11.43
C GLU A 77 7.05 11.63 -10.00
N ILE A 78 6.38 10.55 -9.61
CA ILE A 78 6.57 9.89 -8.32
C ILE A 78 7.98 9.30 -8.20
N THR A 79 8.47 8.63 -9.24
CA THR A 79 9.81 8.01 -9.24
C THR A 79 10.90 9.07 -9.10
N ILE A 80 10.79 10.17 -9.85
CA ILE A 80 11.73 11.30 -9.79
C ILE A 80 11.72 11.94 -8.39
N PHE A 81 10.54 12.11 -7.78
CA PHE A 81 10.43 12.66 -6.43
C PHE A 81 11.21 11.83 -5.41
N PHE A 82 11.01 10.51 -5.39
CA PHE A 82 11.70 9.62 -4.44
C PHE A 82 13.20 9.56 -4.70
N LEU A 83 13.62 9.47 -5.97
CA LEU A 83 15.04 9.43 -6.33
C LEU A 83 15.75 10.71 -5.87
N ASN A 84 15.13 11.87 -6.07
CA ASN A 84 15.65 13.16 -5.63
C ASN A 84 15.74 13.27 -4.11
N ALA A 85 14.72 12.79 -3.39
CA ALA A 85 14.72 12.80 -1.93
C ALA A 85 15.86 11.94 -1.36
N ILE A 86 16.02 10.73 -1.88
CA ILE A 86 17.08 9.80 -1.48
C ILE A 86 18.45 10.38 -1.81
N HIS A 87 18.65 10.88 -3.04
CA HIS A 87 19.92 11.44 -3.48
C HIS A 87 20.34 12.66 -2.65
N LYS A 88 19.42 13.60 -2.38
CA LYS A 88 19.70 14.76 -1.51
C LYS A 88 20.05 14.34 -0.09
N ASN A 89 19.37 13.33 0.46
CA ASN A 89 19.65 12.81 1.80
C ASN A 89 21.04 12.15 1.84
N TYR A 90 21.37 11.33 0.85
CA TYR A 90 22.69 10.70 0.72
C TYR A 90 23.82 11.74 0.64
N LEU A 91 23.69 12.77 -0.20
CA LEU A 91 24.69 13.83 -0.32
C LEU A 91 24.88 14.61 0.98
N ARG A 92 23.79 14.86 1.73
CA ARG A 92 23.84 15.55 3.03
C ARG A 92 24.62 14.75 4.07
N ASN A 93 24.49 13.42 4.06
CA ASN A 93 25.14 12.53 5.02
C ASN A 93 26.57 12.11 4.61
N LYS A 94 27.05 12.56 3.45
CA LYS A 94 28.40 12.31 2.94
C LYS A 94 29.42 13.39 3.37
N LYS A 95 29.01 14.35 4.22
CA LYS A 95 29.90 15.29 4.92
C LYS A 95 30.40 14.66 6.21
#